data_AF-A0AAT9FID4-F1
#
_entry.id   AF-A0AAT9FID4-F1
#
_cell.length_a   1.000
_cell.length_b   1.000
_cell.length_c   1.000
_cell.angle_alpha   90.00
_cell.angle_beta   90.00
_cell.angle_gamma   90.00
#
_symmetry.space_group_name_H-M   'P 1'
#
loop_
_entity.id
_entity.type
_entity.pdbx_description
1 polymer ?
#
loop_
_entity_poly.entity_id
_entity_poly.type
_entity_poly.pdbx_seq_one_letter_code
_entity_poly.pdbx_strand_id
1 'polypeptide(L)'
;MKKIITSAVALSIMLFGLHAASADEEAKAEVSVKIKVPDPGWKVHIASMHEKDGKLLVICHAAHGSGIHAAAITDVTAKATIKKSLADLPRKIYLVGRSWSWGEGYTAIDEKDVETVTKDSKLVYTAPSDEAPKPDDFVGLTLEKAKTLAEQHKIDFRVIMVDGQPRPATTDLRPDRYNFAVEKGKITKVTKG
;
A
#
# COMPACT_ATOMS: atom_id res chain seq x y z
N MET A 1 -38.52 -21.81 -67.95
CA MET A 1 -39.87 -21.82 -67.35
C MET A 1 -39.91 -23.03 -66.42
N LYS A 2 -40.19 -23.04 -65.12
CA LYS A 2 -40.84 -22.15 -64.14
C LYS A 2 -40.05 -22.23 -62.83
N LYS A 3 -40.08 -21.14 -62.05
CA LYS A 3 -39.49 -20.96 -60.72
C LYS A 3 -40.31 -21.69 -59.66
N ILE A 4 -39.66 -22.21 -58.62
CA ILE A 4 -40.21 -22.25 -57.26
C ILE A 4 -39.13 -21.76 -56.31
N ILE A 5 -39.52 -20.79 -55.49
CA ILE A 5 -38.74 -20.02 -54.54
C ILE A 5 -38.86 -20.72 -53.20
N THR A 6 -37.76 -20.98 -52.50
CA THR A 6 -37.81 -21.23 -51.06
C THR A 6 -36.68 -20.47 -50.38
N SER A 7 -37.09 -19.50 -49.59
CA SER A 7 -36.29 -18.65 -48.73
C SER A 7 -35.87 -19.43 -47.48
N ALA A 8 -34.61 -19.35 -47.06
CA ALA A 8 -34.18 -19.81 -45.74
C ALA A 8 -33.01 -18.97 -45.22
N VAL A 9 -33.40 -17.96 -44.45
CA VAL A 9 -32.82 -17.53 -43.16
C VAL A 9 -31.30 -17.41 -43.08
N ALA A 10 -30.84 -16.16 -43.11
CA ALA A 10 -29.55 -15.74 -42.59
C ALA A 10 -29.50 -15.96 -41.07
N LEU A 11 -28.53 -16.76 -40.60
CA LEU A 11 -28.15 -16.81 -39.19
C LEU A 11 -26.80 -16.09 -39.05
N SER A 12 -26.88 -14.80 -38.78
CA SER A 12 -25.74 -13.96 -38.41
C SER A 12 -25.40 -14.25 -36.95
N ILE A 13 -24.40 -15.10 -36.70
CA ILE A 13 -23.87 -15.31 -35.36
C ILE A 13 -22.89 -14.16 -35.09
N MET A 14 -23.38 -13.12 -34.43
CA MET A 14 -22.52 -12.16 -33.73
C MET A 14 -21.81 -12.92 -32.61
N LEU A 15 -20.54 -13.28 -32.84
CA LEU A 15 -19.63 -13.63 -31.76
C LEU A 15 -19.32 -12.35 -30.97
N PHE A 16 -20.17 -12.00 -30.02
CA PHE A 16 -19.75 -11.19 -28.87
C PHE A 16 -18.85 -12.07 -28.01
N GLY A 17 -17.58 -12.15 -28.41
CA GLY A 17 -16.51 -12.65 -27.56
C GLY A 17 -16.38 -11.71 -26.37
N LEU A 18 -16.96 -12.15 -25.26
CA LEU A 18 -16.76 -11.63 -23.92
C LEU A 18 -15.27 -11.30 -23.73
N HIS A 19 -14.93 -10.02 -23.68
CA HIS A 19 -13.73 -9.58 -22.98
C HIS A 19 -13.98 -9.89 -21.50
N ALA A 20 -13.59 -11.09 -21.07
CA ALA A 20 -13.19 -11.25 -19.70
C ALA A 20 -11.95 -10.38 -19.54
N ALA A 21 -12.15 -9.15 -19.06
CA ALA A 21 -11.08 -8.40 -18.45
C ALA A 21 -10.55 -9.30 -17.33
N SER A 22 -9.43 -9.97 -17.59
CA SER A 22 -8.59 -10.41 -16.49
C SER A 22 -8.35 -9.15 -15.67
N ALA A 23 -8.74 -9.17 -14.41
CA ALA A 23 -8.25 -8.19 -13.47
C ALA A 23 -6.73 -8.21 -13.64
N ASP A 24 -6.17 -7.16 -14.24
CA ASP A 24 -4.74 -7.01 -14.41
C ASP A 24 -4.15 -7.13 -13.01
N GLU A 25 -3.47 -8.25 -12.72
CA GLU A 25 -2.48 -8.24 -11.66
C GLU A 25 -1.43 -7.23 -12.11
N GLU A 26 -1.63 -5.97 -11.72
CA GLU A 26 -0.74 -4.89 -12.07
C GLU A 26 0.68 -5.28 -11.63
N ALA A 27 1.57 -5.38 -12.62
CA ALA A 27 2.94 -5.77 -12.41
C ALA A 27 3.55 -4.95 -11.26
N LYS A 28 4.28 -5.61 -10.35
CA LYS A 28 4.97 -4.97 -9.24
C LYS A 28 6.42 -4.68 -9.60
N ALA A 29 6.99 -3.62 -9.02
CA ALA A 29 8.40 -3.25 -9.19
C ALA A 29 8.99 -2.71 -7.89
N GLU A 30 10.31 -2.86 -7.73
CA GLU A 30 11.06 -2.39 -6.56
C GLU A 30 11.42 -0.90 -6.70
N VAL A 31 11.10 -0.13 -5.67
CA VAL A 31 11.65 1.21 -5.42
C VAL A 31 12.82 1.05 -4.46
N SER A 32 14.00 1.47 -4.90
CA SER A 32 15.24 1.45 -4.12
C SER A 32 15.76 2.87 -3.91
N VAL A 33 16.08 3.22 -2.66
CA VAL A 33 16.67 4.49 -2.25
C VAL A 33 18.03 4.20 -1.63
N LYS A 34 19.10 4.78 -2.18
CA LYS A 34 20.46 4.68 -1.65
C LYS A 34 20.86 6.02 -1.05
N ILE A 35 21.29 6.03 0.20
CA ILE A 35 21.69 7.24 0.93
C ILE A 35 23.07 7.01 1.57
N LYS A 36 23.93 8.02 1.49
CA LYS A 36 25.21 8.03 2.21
C LYS A 36 25.01 8.42 3.67
N VAL A 37 25.58 7.64 4.57
CA VAL A 37 25.50 7.82 6.03
C VAL A 37 26.91 7.88 6.63
N PRO A 38 27.12 8.52 7.79
CA PRO A 38 28.46 8.78 8.33
C PRO A 38 29.16 7.54 8.90
N ASP A 39 28.40 6.49 9.23
CA ASP A 39 28.90 5.25 9.82
C ASP A 39 27.88 4.10 9.59
N PRO A 40 28.29 2.83 9.68
CA PRO A 40 27.42 1.68 9.38
C PRO A 40 26.33 1.41 10.43
N GLY A 41 26.33 2.13 11.55
CA GLY A 41 25.28 2.08 12.57
C GLY A 41 23.97 2.69 12.11
N TRP A 42 23.99 3.51 11.06
CA TRP A 42 22.78 4.06 10.47
C TRP A 42 22.01 3.02 9.67
N LYS A 43 20.69 3.11 9.75
CA LYS A 43 19.73 2.41 8.91
C LYS A 43 18.78 3.44 8.32
N VAL A 44 18.37 3.20 7.08
CA VAL A 44 17.30 3.94 6.42
C VAL A 44 16.24 2.96 6.00
N HIS A 45 14.98 3.30 6.23
CA HIS A 45 13.83 2.58 5.70
C HIS A 45 12.87 3.54 4.99
N ILE A 46 12.17 3.05 3.98
CA ILE A 46 11.07 3.79 3.34
C ILE A 46 9.85 3.61 4.22
N ALA A 47 9.40 4.68 4.87
CA ALA A 47 8.25 4.69 5.77
C ALA A 47 6.93 4.79 4.99
N SER A 48 6.85 5.64 3.97
CA SER A 48 5.69 5.72 3.09
C SER A 48 6.06 6.22 1.70
N MET A 49 5.17 5.98 0.73
CA MET A 49 5.24 6.60 -0.58
C MET A 49 3.88 7.14 -1.00
N HIS A 50 3.91 8.28 -1.69
CA HIS A 50 2.72 9.00 -2.11
C HIS A 50 2.82 9.41 -3.57
N GLU A 51 1.72 9.27 -4.30
CA GLU A 51 1.56 9.80 -5.64
C GLU A 51 1.03 11.25 -5.55
N LYS A 52 1.76 12.20 -6.13
CA LYS A 52 1.34 13.61 -6.23
C LYS A 52 1.86 14.23 -7.51
N ASP A 53 0.97 14.80 -8.31
CA ASP A 53 1.30 15.53 -9.55
C ASP A 53 2.21 14.72 -10.51
N GLY A 54 1.93 13.42 -10.66
CA GLY A 54 2.73 12.52 -11.51
C GLY A 54 4.12 12.21 -10.97
N LYS A 55 4.39 12.47 -9.69
CA LYS A 55 5.64 12.14 -9.00
C LYS A 55 5.39 11.15 -7.88
N LEU A 56 6.40 10.34 -7.59
CA LEU A 56 6.44 9.50 -6.41
C LEU A 56 7.24 10.21 -5.31
N LEU A 57 6.53 10.68 -4.28
CA LEU A 57 7.15 11.19 -3.07
C LEU A 57 7.52 9.98 -2.19
N VAL A 58 8.80 9.85 -1.84
CA VAL A 58 9.31 8.72 -1.04
C VAL A 58 9.76 9.27 0.31
N ILE A 59 9.06 8.91 1.39
CA ILE A 59 9.36 9.35 2.74
C ILE A 59 10.23 8.27 3.40
N CYS A 60 11.47 8.63 3.72
CA CYS A 60 12.44 7.76 4.35
C CYS A 60 12.73 8.24 5.77
N HIS A 61 12.91 7.31 6.70
CA HIS A 61 13.35 7.62 8.07
C HIS A 61 14.75 7.04 8.28
N ALA A 62 15.62 7.83 8.92
CA ALA A 62 16.94 7.39 9.34
C ALA A 62 16.95 7.12 10.85
N ALA A 63 17.49 5.97 11.24
CA ALA A 63 17.71 5.61 12.64
C ALA A 63 19.15 5.17 12.83
N HIS A 64 19.77 5.56 13.95
CA HIS A 64 21.10 5.10 14.32
C HIS A 64 20.98 4.06 15.43
N GLY A 65 21.60 2.90 15.23
CA GLY A 65 21.65 1.85 16.25
C GLY A 65 22.48 2.30 17.45
N SER A 66 22.09 1.85 18.64
CA SER A 66 22.92 2.03 19.83
C SER A 66 24.17 1.14 19.71
N GLY A 67 25.35 1.75 19.71
CA GLY A 67 26.62 1.02 19.63
C GLY A 67 27.78 1.90 19.24
N ILE A 68 29.00 1.39 19.43
CA ILE A 68 30.21 2.03 18.90
C ILE A 68 30.37 1.53 17.46
N HIS A 69 30.36 2.46 16.51
CA HIS A 69 30.55 2.18 15.09
C HIS A 69 31.77 2.93 14.58
N ALA A 70 32.52 2.32 13.66
CA ALA A 70 33.64 2.99 13.01
C ALA A 70 33.10 4.14 12.14
N ALA A 71 33.68 5.34 12.29
CA ALA A 71 33.34 6.48 11.46
C ALA A 71 33.83 6.23 10.03
N ALA A 72 32.89 5.88 9.15
CA ALA A 72 33.17 5.56 7.75
C ALA A 72 31.91 5.84 6.92
N ILE A 73 32.03 6.76 5.95
CA ILE A 73 30.91 7.07 5.06
C ILE A 73 30.55 5.83 4.27
N THR A 74 29.32 5.34 4.43
CA THR A 74 28.83 4.11 3.81
C THR A 74 27.51 4.37 3.09
N ASP A 75 27.20 3.54 2.10
CA ASP A 75 25.90 3.54 1.43
C ASP A 75 24.94 2.60 2.16
N VAL A 76 23.78 3.11 2.57
CA VAL A 76 22.64 2.29 3.02
C VAL A 76 21.56 2.31 1.96
N THR A 77 20.88 1.18 1.80
CA THR A 77 19.84 1.01 0.79
C THR A 77 18.52 0.61 1.45
N ALA A 78 17.47 1.38 1.19
CA ALA A 78 16.10 1.07 1.57
C ALA A 78 15.31 0.64 0.33
N LYS A 79 14.47 -0.39 0.48
CA LYS A 79 13.73 -1.00 -0.62
C LYS A 79 12.28 -1.24 -0.24
N ALA A 80 11.38 -1.09 -1.19
CA ALA A 80 9.98 -1.44 -1.05
C ALA A 80 9.38 -1.73 -2.44
N THR A 81 8.36 -2.58 -2.49
CA THR A 81 7.73 -3.00 -3.75
C THR A 81 6.34 -2.38 -3.88
N ILE A 82 6.09 -1.72 -5.02
CA ILE A 82 4.80 -1.09 -5.34
C ILE A 82 4.38 -1.46 -6.78
N LYS A 83 3.22 -0.97 -7.22
CA LYS A 83 2.79 -1.11 -8.61
C LYS A 83 3.81 -0.48 -9.55
N LYS A 84 4.14 -1.15 -10.66
CA LYS A 84 5.16 -0.74 -11.62
C LYS A 84 4.87 0.65 -12.20
N SER A 85 3.61 0.91 -12.55
CA SER A 85 3.16 2.23 -13.03
C SER A 85 3.51 3.38 -12.08
N LEU A 86 3.54 3.13 -10.77
CA LEU A 86 3.94 4.10 -9.76
C LEU A 86 5.46 4.14 -9.54
N ALA A 87 6.15 3.00 -9.64
CA ALA A 87 7.59 2.89 -9.46
C ALA A 87 8.41 3.59 -10.55
N ASP A 88 7.82 3.71 -11.75
CA ASP A 88 8.39 4.36 -12.94
C ASP A 88 8.23 5.91 -12.89
N LEU A 89 7.43 6.44 -11.96
CA LEU A 89 7.28 7.89 -11.80
C LEU A 89 8.59 8.56 -11.34
N PRO A 90 8.86 9.80 -11.77
CA PRO A 90 9.95 10.60 -11.22
C PRO A 90 9.86 10.71 -9.70
N ARG A 91 10.98 10.48 -9.01
CA ARG A 91 11.02 10.36 -7.56
C ARG A 91 11.45 11.66 -6.91
N LYS A 92 10.82 12.00 -5.78
CA LYS A 92 11.32 13.00 -4.84
C LYS A 92 11.48 12.34 -3.48
N ILE A 93 12.72 12.25 -3.02
CA ILE A 93 13.07 11.54 -1.78
C ILE A 93 13.14 12.56 -0.65
N TYR A 94 12.45 12.26 0.44
CA TYR A 94 12.50 13.01 1.68
C TYR A 94 13.13 12.15 2.78
N LEU A 95 14.07 12.72 3.54
CA LEU A 95 14.67 12.06 4.69
C LEU A 95 14.24 12.77 5.97
N VAL A 96 13.55 12.04 6.85
CA VAL A 96 12.99 12.58 8.08
C VAL A 96 13.99 12.49 9.22
N GLY A 97 14.08 13.57 10.01
CA GLY A 97 14.73 13.63 11.31
C GLY A 97 16.24 13.85 11.30
N ARG A 98 16.94 13.54 10.20
CA ARG A 98 18.39 13.75 10.10
C ARG A 98 18.83 14.17 8.70
N SER A 99 19.91 14.94 8.66
CA SER A 99 20.61 15.32 7.44
C SER A 99 22.11 15.43 7.71
N TRP A 100 22.89 15.41 6.63
CA TRP A 100 24.33 15.61 6.66
C TRP A 100 24.69 16.66 5.60
N SER A 101 25.68 17.50 5.87
CA SER A 101 26.06 18.60 4.96
C SER A 101 26.56 18.13 3.60
N TRP A 102 27.02 16.89 3.49
CA TRP A 102 27.44 16.21 2.26
C TRP A 102 26.39 15.22 1.73
N GLY A 103 25.20 15.16 2.32
CA GLY A 103 24.12 14.29 1.87
C GLY A 103 23.48 14.84 0.60
N GLU A 104 23.46 14.05 -0.47
CA GLU A 104 22.86 14.41 -1.76
C GLU A 104 21.73 13.45 -2.14
N GLY A 105 20.86 13.86 -3.07
CA GLY A 105 19.81 13.02 -3.63
C GLY A 105 18.53 12.92 -2.80
N TYR A 106 18.40 13.70 -1.73
CA TYR A 106 17.19 13.78 -0.90
C TYR A 106 16.95 15.19 -0.35
N THR A 107 15.73 15.46 0.09
CA THR A 107 15.37 16.67 0.85
C THR A 107 15.19 16.30 2.31
N ALA A 108 16.00 16.89 3.20
CA ALA A 108 15.83 16.70 4.63
C ALA A 108 14.61 17.47 5.15
N ILE A 109 13.80 16.82 5.99
CA ILE A 109 12.62 17.41 6.63
C ILE A 109 12.48 16.93 8.08
N ASP A 110 11.70 17.64 8.88
CA ASP A 110 11.31 17.17 10.21
C ASP A 110 10.00 16.37 10.15
N GLU A 111 9.71 15.61 11.21
CA GLU A 111 8.48 14.80 11.34
C GLU A 111 7.22 15.65 11.11
N LYS A 112 7.18 16.86 11.67
CA LYS A 112 6.08 17.81 11.51
C LYS A 112 5.82 18.25 10.07
N ASP A 113 6.83 18.16 9.20
CA ASP A 113 6.73 18.63 7.82
C ASP A 113 6.23 17.52 6.88
N VAL A 114 6.18 16.26 7.35
CA VAL A 114 5.71 15.11 6.57
C VAL A 114 4.27 15.33 6.10
N GLU A 115 3.37 15.76 6.98
CA GLU A 115 1.99 16.08 6.61
C GLU A 115 1.92 17.20 5.56
N THR A 116 2.76 18.22 5.68
CA THR A 116 2.79 19.34 4.73
C THR A 116 3.27 18.90 3.34
N VAL A 117 4.35 18.11 3.26
CA VAL A 117 4.89 17.66 1.96
C VAL A 117 4.00 16.61 1.30
N THR A 118 3.24 15.84 2.09
CA THR A 118 2.30 14.82 1.60
C THR A 118 0.86 15.33 1.48
N LYS A 119 0.60 16.61 1.77
CA LYS A 119 -0.73 17.18 1.66
C LYS A 119 -1.31 16.99 0.26
N ASP A 120 -2.59 16.60 0.17
CA ASP A 120 -3.32 16.35 -1.07
C ASP A 120 -2.71 15.26 -1.97
N SER A 121 -1.82 14.44 -1.42
CA SER A 121 -1.24 13.29 -2.12
C SER A 121 -2.04 12.02 -1.87
N LYS A 122 -1.86 11.03 -2.74
CA LYS A 122 -2.47 9.72 -2.60
C LYS A 122 -1.43 8.75 -2.03
N LEU A 123 -1.69 8.22 -0.84
CA LEU A 123 -0.86 7.18 -0.24
C LEU A 123 -0.90 5.90 -1.10
N VAL A 124 0.28 5.46 -1.55
CA VAL A 124 0.43 4.26 -2.39
C VAL A 124 1.24 3.15 -1.73
N TYR A 125 2.00 3.47 -0.68
CA TYR A 125 2.73 2.51 0.14
C TYR A 125 2.91 3.05 1.55
N THR A 126 2.80 2.16 2.54
CA THR A 126 3.22 2.40 3.92
C THR A 126 4.02 1.18 4.36
N ALA A 127 5.12 1.42 5.07
CA ALA A 127 5.91 0.37 5.66
C ALA A 127 5.08 -0.44 6.66
N PRO A 128 5.35 -1.74 6.79
CA PRO A 128 5.00 -2.48 7.98
C PRO A 128 5.45 -1.69 9.23
N SER A 129 4.51 -1.31 10.07
CA SER A 129 4.86 -0.81 11.41
C SER A 129 5.30 -2.01 12.26
N ASP A 130 6.18 -1.79 13.23
CA ASP A 130 6.40 -2.81 14.28
C ASP A 130 5.32 -2.71 15.38
N GLU A 131 4.65 -1.55 15.49
CA GLU A 131 3.51 -1.37 16.39
C GLU A 131 2.28 -2.07 15.80
N ALA A 132 1.61 -2.88 16.63
CA ALA A 132 0.37 -3.54 16.22
C ALA A 132 -0.71 -2.47 15.88
N PRO A 133 -1.35 -2.55 14.70
CA PRO A 133 -2.34 -1.57 14.29
C PRO A 133 -3.56 -1.60 15.23
N LYS A 134 -4.02 -0.41 15.57
CA LYS A 134 -5.20 -0.16 16.40
C LYS A 134 -6.46 -0.30 15.54
N PRO A 135 -7.64 -0.50 16.14
CA PRO A 135 -8.90 -0.64 15.39
C PRO A 135 -9.14 0.48 14.36
N ASP A 136 -8.77 1.72 14.70
CA ASP A 136 -8.98 2.88 13.83
C ASP A 136 -8.08 2.87 12.57
N ASP A 137 -6.92 2.22 12.62
CA ASP A 137 -5.98 2.12 11.49
C ASP A 137 -6.55 1.27 10.32
N PHE A 138 -7.59 0.48 10.60
CA PHE A 138 -8.25 -0.35 9.59
C PHE A 138 -9.41 0.38 8.89
N VAL A 139 -9.94 1.46 9.47
CA VAL A 139 -11.12 2.15 8.94
C VAL A 139 -10.77 2.83 7.60
N GLY A 140 -11.63 2.66 6.60
CA GLY A 140 -11.43 3.17 5.24
C GLY A 140 -10.58 2.28 4.33
N LEU A 141 -9.86 1.29 4.88
CA LEU A 141 -9.15 0.29 4.08
C LEU A 141 -10.13 -0.60 3.31
N THR A 142 -9.69 -1.13 2.17
CA THR A 142 -10.41 -2.25 1.53
C THR A 142 -10.24 -3.52 2.37
N LEU A 143 -11.19 -4.45 2.29
CA LEU A 143 -11.11 -5.71 3.04
C LEU A 143 -9.80 -6.48 2.77
N GLU A 144 -9.31 -6.46 1.52
CA GLU A 144 -8.05 -7.08 1.14
C GLU A 144 -6.85 -6.45 1.87
N LYS A 145 -6.75 -5.11 1.85
CA LYS A 145 -5.69 -4.38 2.57
C LYS A 145 -5.75 -4.59 4.07
N ALA A 146 -6.96 -4.58 4.64
CA ALA A 146 -7.18 -4.84 6.06
C ALA A 146 -6.74 -6.26 6.45
N LYS A 147 -7.04 -7.27 5.62
CA LYS A 147 -6.60 -8.65 5.82
C LYS A 147 -5.07 -8.76 5.80
N THR A 148 -4.42 -8.19 4.79
CA THR A 148 -2.94 -8.20 4.71
C THR A 148 -2.31 -7.53 5.92
N LEU A 149 -2.84 -6.38 6.36
CA LEU A 149 -2.36 -5.68 7.54
C LEU A 149 -2.56 -6.52 8.82
N ALA A 150 -3.72 -7.16 9.00
CA ALA A 150 -3.96 -8.02 10.15
C ALA A 150 -3.01 -9.23 10.17
N GLU A 151 -2.82 -9.90 9.03
CA GLU A 151 -1.94 -11.07 8.89
C GLU A 151 -0.47 -10.73 9.18
N GLN A 152 0.01 -9.59 8.67
CA GLN A 152 1.37 -9.11 8.91
C GLN A 152 1.67 -8.94 10.41
N HIS A 153 0.68 -8.48 11.18
CA HIS A 153 0.81 -8.26 12.62
C HIS A 153 0.27 -9.42 13.47
N LYS A 154 -0.11 -10.55 12.83
CA LYS A 154 -0.68 -11.73 13.50
C LYS A 154 -1.91 -11.40 14.34
N ILE A 155 -2.73 -10.48 13.85
CA ILE A 155 -3.99 -10.09 14.48
C ILE A 155 -5.10 -11.00 13.94
N ASP A 156 -5.75 -11.73 14.84
CA ASP A 156 -6.94 -12.49 14.50
C ASP A 156 -8.07 -11.53 14.10
N PHE A 157 -8.81 -11.86 13.03
CA PHE A 157 -9.94 -11.04 12.61
C PHE A 157 -11.13 -11.85 12.09
N ARG A 158 -12.31 -11.22 12.07
CA ARG A 158 -13.55 -11.77 11.50
C ARG A 158 -14.38 -10.64 10.87
N VAL A 159 -15.07 -10.93 9.77
CA VAL A 159 -16.06 -10.01 9.20
C VAL A 159 -17.44 -10.32 9.80
N ILE A 160 -18.01 -9.38 10.54
CA ILE A 160 -19.29 -9.54 11.24
C ILE A 160 -20.45 -8.82 10.56
N MET A 161 -20.19 -7.91 9.63
CA MET A 161 -21.20 -7.15 8.91
C MET A 161 -20.71 -6.83 7.50
N VAL A 162 -21.57 -6.98 6.50
CA VAL A 162 -21.31 -6.63 5.10
C VAL A 162 -22.53 -5.87 4.56
N ASP A 163 -22.33 -4.65 4.10
CA ASP A 163 -23.36 -3.78 3.52
C ASP A 163 -24.62 -3.67 4.40
N GLY A 164 -24.39 -3.44 5.70
CA GLY A 164 -25.45 -3.35 6.72
C GLY A 164 -26.08 -4.68 7.13
N GLN A 165 -25.73 -5.79 6.48
CA GLN A 165 -26.25 -7.12 6.82
C GLN A 165 -25.31 -7.83 7.81
N PRO A 166 -25.81 -8.23 9.00
CA PRO A 166 -25.00 -8.97 9.96
C PRO A 166 -24.68 -10.38 9.42
N ARG A 167 -23.46 -10.86 9.70
CA ARG A 167 -23.08 -12.24 9.42
C ARG A 167 -23.26 -13.09 10.67
N PRO A 168 -23.71 -14.36 10.51
CA PRO A 168 -23.84 -15.26 11.65
C PRO A 168 -22.48 -15.42 12.33
N ALA A 169 -22.45 -15.15 13.63
CA ALA A 169 -21.27 -15.14 14.45
C ALA A 169 -21.62 -15.68 15.83
N THR A 170 -20.80 -16.58 16.35
CA THR A 170 -20.85 -17.00 17.76
C THR A 170 -20.47 -15.82 18.65
N THR A 171 -21.08 -15.78 19.84
CA THR A 171 -20.87 -14.74 20.85
C THR A 171 -19.68 -15.05 21.78
N ASP A 172 -18.67 -15.77 21.29
CA ASP A 172 -17.44 -16.06 22.03
C ASP A 172 -16.61 -14.78 22.16
N LEU A 173 -16.27 -14.38 23.40
CA LEU A 173 -15.45 -13.21 23.67
C LEU A 173 -13.96 -13.54 23.45
N ARG A 174 -13.35 -12.88 22.47
CA ARG A 174 -11.92 -12.91 22.17
C ARG A 174 -11.38 -11.47 22.16
N PRO A 175 -10.80 -10.98 23.28
CA PRO A 175 -10.40 -9.57 23.39
C PRO A 175 -9.31 -9.17 22.38
N ASP A 176 -8.55 -10.14 21.88
CA ASP A 176 -7.46 -9.91 20.91
C ASP A 176 -7.91 -10.02 19.44
N ARG A 177 -9.17 -10.45 19.17
CA ARG A 177 -9.71 -10.59 17.81
C ARG A 177 -10.43 -9.32 17.37
N TYR A 178 -10.18 -8.91 16.13
CA TYR A 178 -10.82 -7.75 15.53
C TYR A 178 -12.04 -8.19 14.71
N ASN A 179 -13.17 -7.51 14.91
CA ASN A 179 -14.40 -7.71 14.16
C ASN A 179 -14.62 -6.53 13.21
N PHE A 180 -14.63 -6.83 11.91
CA PHE A 180 -14.78 -5.86 10.84
C PHE A 180 -16.24 -5.72 10.40
N ALA A 181 -16.70 -4.48 10.29
CA ALA A 181 -17.88 -4.10 9.53
C ALA A 181 -17.43 -3.52 8.18
N VAL A 182 -17.97 -4.06 7.09
CA VAL A 182 -17.62 -3.68 5.72
C VAL A 182 -18.84 -3.07 5.06
N GLU A 183 -18.69 -1.92 4.41
CA GLU A 183 -19.69 -1.34 3.51
C GLU A 183 -19.03 -0.89 2.22
N LYS A 184 -19.64 -1.22 1.07
CA LYS A 184 -19.15 -0.86 -0.26
C LYS A 184 -17.68 -1.25 -0.45
N GLY A 185 -17.30 -2.42 0.07
CA GLY A 185 -15.94 -2.99 -0.01
C GLY A 185 -14.90 -2.33 0.91
N LYS A 186 -15.29 -1.39 1.78
CA LYS A 186 -14.39 -0.73 2.73
C LYS A 186 -14.79 -0.99 4.18
N ILE A 187 -13.81 -1.04 5.07
CA ILE A 187 -14.04 -1.15 6.51
C ILE A 187 -14.63 0.16 7.02
N THR A 188 -15.79 0.11 7.66
CA THR A 188 -16.45 1.27 8.27
C THR A 188 -16.30 1.31 9.79
N LYS A 189 -16.07 0.14 10.40
CA LYS A 189 -15.90 0.02 11.85
C LYS A 189 -15.10 -1.23 12.19
N VAL A 190 -14.29 -1.13 13.25
CA VAL A 190 -13.62 -2.27 13.88
C VAL A 190 -13.93 -2.29 15.37
N THR A 191 -14.30 -3.47 15.90
CA THR A 191 -14.48 -3.69 17.34
C THR A 191 -13.65 -4.87 17.80
N LYS A 192 -13.34 -4.96 19.09
CA LYS A 192 -12.70 -6.14 19.68
C LYS A 192 -13.77 -7.11 20.20
N GLY A 193 -13.60 -8.41 19.97
CA GLY A 193 -14.55 -9.42 20.45
C GLY A 193 -14.44 -10.80 19.83
#